data_AF-M8BZZ1-F1
#
_entry.id   AF-M8BZZ1-F1
#
_cell.length_a   1.000
_cell.length_b   1.000
_cell.length_c   1.000
_cell.angle_alpha   90.00
_cell.angle_beta   90.00
_cell.angle_gamma   90.00
#
_symmetry.space_group_name_H-M   'P 1'
#
loop_
_entity.id
_entity.type
_entity.pdbx_description
1 polymer ?
#
loop_
_entity_poly.entity_id
_entity_poly.type
_entity_poly.pdbx_seq_one_letter_code
_entity_poly.pdbx_strand_id
1 'polypeptide(L)'
;MATEAAPEWLEKGDNAWQLAAAALVGLQSVPGLVILYGSIVKKKWAVNSALMALYAFAATMLCWCLWGFRMSFGDRLLPFVGRPDFAGLDAAGFLSAPGLAGAYPAATLPLLPKTPLLYI
;
A
#
# COMPACT_ATOMS: atom_id res chain seq x y z
N MET A 1 -10.01 31.10 9.25
CA MET A 1 -9.62 30.19 10.36
C MET A 1 -9.30 28.85 9.72
N ALA A 2 -8.01 28.57 9.50
CA ALA A 2 -7.60 27.24 9.00
C ALA A 2 -7.85 26.23 10.12
N THR A 3 -8.60 25.17 9.82
CA THR A 3 -8.86 24.10 10.78
C THR A 3 -7.62 23.18 10.83
N GLU A 4 -7.04 22.99 12.02
CA GLU A 4 -5.83 22.19 12.28
C GLU A 4 -6.05 20.67 12.13
N ALA A 5 -6.65 20.20 11.04
CA ALA A 5 -6.95 18.77 10.85
C ALA A 5 -6.08 18.09 9.77
N ALA A 6 -5.55 18.85 8.81
CA ALA A 6 -4.73 18.33 7.72
C ALA A 6 -3.82 19.42 7.14
N PRO A 7 -2.60 19.08 6.68
CA PRO A 7 -1.74 20.05 6.00
C PRO A 7 -2.37 20.51 4.68
N GLU A 8 -2.09 21.76 4.27
CA GLU A 8 -2.70 22.41 3.09
C GLU A 8 -2.52 21.63 1.79
N TRP A 9 -1.41 20.91 1.67
CA TRP A 9 -1.07 20.10 0.50
C TRP A 9 -1.92 18.81 0.38
N LEU A 10 -2.61 18.41 1.45
CA LEU A 10 -3.34 17.15 1.52
C LEU A 10 -4.78 17.30 1.01
N GLU A 11 -4.97 17.09 -0.29
CA GLU A 11 -6.28 17.18 -0.93
C GLU A 11 -7.23 16.04 -0.53
N LYS A 12 -8.39 16.37 0.04
CA LYS A 12 -9.32 15.36 0.60
C LYS A 12 -9.94 14.46 -0.48
N GLY A 13 -10.19 15.00 -1.68
CA GLY A 13 -10.79 14.26 -2.80
C GLY A 13 -9.87 13.16 -3.32
N ASP A 14 -8.60 13.49 -3.54
CA ASP A 14 -7.59 12.53 -4.03
C ASP A 14 -7.33 11.43 -3.02
N ASN A 15 -7.26 11.78 -1.73
CA ASN A 15 -7.13 10.78 -0.66
C ASN A 15 -8.35 9.86 -0.57
N ALA A 16 -9.57 10.41 -0.66
CA ALA A 16 -10.79 9.60 -0.65
C ALA A 16 -10.81 8.61 -1.84
N TRP A 17 -10.40 9.07 -3.02
CA TRP A 17 -10.29 8.19 -4.20
C TRP A 17 -9.21 7.13 -4.03
N GLN A 18 -8.04 7.47 -3.48
CA GLN A 18 -6.96 6.51 -3.22
C GLN A 18 -7.37 5.43 -2.22
N LEU A 19 -8.10 5.78 -1.16
CA LEU A 19 -8.64 4.80 -0.20
C LEU A 19 -9.73 3.94 -0.82
N ALA A 20 -10.61 4.52 -1.64
CA ALA A 20 -11.62 3.76 -2.37
C ALA A 20 -10.97 2.77 -3.36
N ALA A 21 -9.97 3.20 -4.12
CA ALA A 21 -9.21 2.34 -5.02
C ALA A 21 -8.50 1.21 -4.27
N ALA A 22 -7.85 1.50 -3.14
CA ALA A 22 -7.21 0.50 -2.29
C ALA A 22 -8.21 -0.54 -1.76
N ALA A 23 -9.42 -0.10 -1.36
CA ALA A 23 -10.48 -1.01 -0.92
C ALA A 23 -10.98 -1.91 -2.06
N LEU A 24 -11.16 -1.36 -3.27
CA LEU A 24 -11.55 -2.14 -4.45
C LEU A 24 -10.50 -3.21 -4.81
N VAL A 25 -9.22 -2.88 -4.73
CA VAL A 25 -8.12 -3.84 -4.93
C VAL A 25 -8.09 -4.89 -3.81
N GLY A 26 -8.31 -4.48 -2.56
CA GLY A 26 -8.44 -5.41 -1.43
C GLY A 26 -9.54 -6.45 -1.66
N LEU A 27 -10.69 -6.01 -2.20
CA LEU A 27 -11.83 -6.88 -2.51
C LEU A 27 -11.51 -7.95 -3.57
N GLN A 28 -10.60 -7.66 -4.51
CA GLN A 28 -10.14 -8.64 -5.51
C GLN A 28 -9.46 -9.83 -4.85
N SER A 29 -8.74 -9.61 -3.74
CA SER A 29 -8.09 -10.67 -2.98
C SER A 29 -9.09 -11.42 -2.09
N VAL A 30 -9.73 -10.71 -1.16
CA VAL A 30 -10.73 -11.27 -0.24
C VAL A 30 -12.02 -10.47 -0.38
N PRO A 31 -13.12 -11.04 -0.92
CA PRO A 31 -13.38 -12.45 -1.18
C PRO A 31 -13.04 -12.96 -2.60
N GLY A 32 -12.58 -12.11 -3.53
CA GLY A 32 -12.47 -12.46 -4.96
C GLY A 32 -11.68 -13.75 -5.27
N LEU A 33 -10.42 -13.83 -4.85
CA LEU A 33 -9.58 -15.02 -5.05
C LEU A 33 -10.07 -16.21 -4.23
N VAL A 34 -10.59 -15.98 -3.02
CA VAL A 34 -11.10 -17.05 -2.14
C VAL A 34 -12.28 -17.77 -2.79
N ILE A 35 -13.22 -17.04 -3.38
CA ILE A 35 -14.36 -17.60 -4.10
C ILE A 35 -13.91 -18.29 -5.38
N LEU A 36 -13.00 -17.68 -6.15
CA LEU A 36 -12.51 -18.25 -7.40
C LEU A 36 -11.79 -19.59 -7.18
N TYR A 37 -10.82 -19.64 -6.27
CA TYR A 37 -10.07 -20.86 -5.98
C TYR A 37 -10.86 -21.88 -5.15
N GLY A 38 -11.85 -21.44 -4.39
CA GLY A 38 -12.79 -22.31 -3.69
C GLY A 38 -13.83 -22.97 -4.63
N SER A 39 -14.24 -22.27 -5.70
CA SER A 39 -15.29 -22.75 -6.61
C SER A 39 -14.81 -23.71 -7.70
N ILE A 40 -13.56 -23.58 -8.15
CA ILE A 40 -12.98 -24.42 -9.22
C ILE A 40 -12.58 -25.81 -8.69
N VAL A 41 -12.24 -25.94 -7.41
CA VAL A 41 -11.76 -27.21 -6.84
C VAL A 41 -12.90 -28.15 -6.46
N LYS A 42 -12.61 -29.46 -6.37
CA LYS A 42 -13.59 -30.45 -5.91
C LYS A 42 -14.10 -30.11 -4.51
N LYS A 43 -15.40 -30.28 -4.25
CA LYS A 43 -16.06 -29.94 -2.97
C LYS A 43 -15.32 -30.43 -1.73
N LYS A 44 -14.73 -31.63 -1.77
CA LYS A 44 -13.96 -32.20 -0.65
C LYS A 44 -12.67 -31.43 -0.30
N TRP A 45 -12.17 -30.59 -1.20
CA TRP A 45 -10.94 -29.79 -1.05
C TRP A 45 -11.20 -28.27 -1.04
N ALA A 46 -12.45 -27.85 -1.21
CA ALA A 46 -12.83 -26.44 -1.33
C ALA A 46 -12.42 -25.61 -0.11
N VAL A 47 -12.66 -26.15 1.09
CA VAL A 47 -12.31 -25.46 2.35
C VAL A 47 -10.79 -25.29 2.48
N ASN A 48 -10.01 -26.33 2.15
CA ASN A 48 -8.55 -26.25 2.22
C ASN A 48 -8.00 -25.20 1.24
N SER A 49 -8.49 -25.17 -0.01
CA SER A 49 -8.10 -24.16 -1.01
C SER A 49 -8.45 -22.73 -0.56
N ALA A 50 -9.66 -22.54 -0.03
CA ALA A 50 -10.11 -21.24 0.47
C ALA A 50 -9.26 -20.75 1.67
N LEU A 51 -8.90 -21.64 2.59
CA LEU A 51 -8.03 -21.31 3.73
C LEU A 51 -6.60 -21.00 3.30
N MET A 52 -6.05 -21.69 2.29
CA MET A 52 -4.73 -21.37 1.75
C MET A 52 -4.70 -19.96 1.16
N ALA A 53 -5.73 -19.56 0.41
CA ALA A 53 -5.85 -18.20 -0.12
C ALA A 53 -5.99 -17.15 0.99
N LEU A 54 -6.79 -17.43 2.02
CA LEU A 54 -6.96 -16.52 3.17
C LEU A 54 -5.67 -16.36 3.98
N TYR A 55 -4.98 -17.47 4.28
CA TYR A 55 -3.70 -17.45 4.99
C TYR A 55 -2.63 -16.70 4.18
N ALA A 56 -2.54 -16.94 2.87
CA ALA A 56 -1.59 -16.23 2.02
C ALA A 56 -1.84 -14.72 2.00
N PHE A 57 -3.10 -14.29 1.96
CA PHE A 57 -3.45 -12.87 2.04
C PHE A 57 -3.04 -12.24 3.38
N ALA A 58 -3.35 -12.91 4.50
CA ALA A 58 -2.97 -12.44 5.83
C ALA A 58 -1.45 -12.34 6.00
N ALA A 59 -0.70 -13.37 5.58
CA ALA A 59 0.77 -13.35 5.62
C ALA A 59 1.35 -12.24 4.74
N THR A 60 0.78 -12.00 3.56
CA THR A 60 1.20 -10.94 2.64
C THR A 60 0.99 -9.56 3.25
N MET A 61 -0.16 -9.31 3.90
CA MET A 61 -0.42 -8.05 4.60
C MET A 61 0.56 -7.79 5.75
N LEU A 62 0.92 -8.83 6.51
CA LEU A 62 1.93 -8.70 7.57
C LEU A 62 3.31 -8.37 6.99
N CYS A 63 3.78 -9.13 6.00
CA CYS A 63 5.05 -8.87 5.32
C CYS A 63 5.10 -7.47 4.70
N TRP A 64 3.98 -7.00 4.14
CA TRP A 64 3.86 -5.68 3.56
C TRP A 64 4.08 -4.57 4.58
N CYS A 65 3.40 -4.64 5.73
CA CYS A 65 3.53 -3.66 6.81
C CYS A 65 4.89 -3.70 7.51
N LEU A 66 5.49 -4.89 7.65
CA LEU A 66 6.75 -5.07 8.38
C LEU A 66 7.97 -4.56 7.62
N TRP A 67 8.05 -4.81 6.31
CA TRP A 67 9.23 -4.43 5.51
C TRP A 67 8.94 -4.21 4.03
N GLY A 68 7.90 -4.83 3.47
CA GLY A 68 7.65 -4.85 2.03
C GLY A 68 7.43 -3.45 1.45
N PHE A 69 6.72 -2.62 2.19
CA PHE A 69 6.48 -1.23 1.81
C PHE A 69 7.79 -0.42 1.69
N ARG A 70 8.70 -0.51 2.66
CA ARG A 70 9.96 0.25 2.65
C ARG A 70 10.99 -0.31 1.67
N MET A 71 11.00 -1.61 1.42
CA MET A 71 11.84 -2.17 0.36
C MET A 71 11.40 -1.74 -1.04
N SER A 72 10.11 -1.44 -1.23
CA SER A 72 9.56 -1.03 -2.52
C SER A 72 9.68 0.47 -2.75
N PHE A 73 9.47 1.28 -1.71
CA PHE A 73 9.28 2.73 -1.83
C PHE A 73 10.20 3.59 -0.95
N GLY A 74 10.95 2.96 -0.04
CA GLY A 74 11.88 3.62 0.87
C GLY A 74 13.27 3.84 0.26
N ASP A 75 14.25 4.09 1.13
CA ASP A 75 15.61 4.36 0.71
C ASP A 75 16.27 3.14 0.06
N ARG A 76 17.00 3.38 -1.03
CA ARG A 76 17.68 2.31 -1.77
C ARG A 76 18.84 1.73 -0.94
N LEU A 77 18.86 0.41 -0.79
CA LEU A 77 20.02 -0.32 -0.28
C LEU A 77 20.90 -0.81 -1.42
N LEU A 78 20.27 -1.39 -2.43
CA LEU A 78 20.87 -1.89 -3.67
C LEU A 78 20.10 -1.28 -4.86
N PRO A 79 20.64 -1.36 -6.09
CA PRO A 79 19.98 -0.78 -7.27
C PRO A 79 18.54 -1.28 -7.52
N PHE A 80 18.21 -2.49 -7.04
CA PHE A 80 16.93 -3.16 -7.25
C PHE A 80 16.12 -3.41 -5.97
N VAL A 81 16.64 -3.08 -4.78
CA VAL A 81 15.92 -3.31 -3.50
C VAL A 81 16.19 -2.21 -2.48
N GLY A 82 15.13 -1.74 -1.82
CA GLY A 82 15.19 -0.78 -0.72
C GLY A 82 15.63 -1.39 0.62
N ARG A 83 15.91 -0.54 1.60
CA ARG A 83 16.25 -0.97 2.97
C ARG A 83 14.99 -1.52 3.67
N PRO A 84 15.04 -2.73 4.25
CA PRO A 84 13.92 -3.27 5.02
C PRO A 84 13.82 -2.53 6.35
N ASP A 85 12.65 -2.00 6.65
CA ASP A 85 12.32 -1.39 7.92
C ASP A 85 10.79 -1.27 8.05
N PHE A 86 10.30 -1.04 9.25
CA PHE A 86 8.87 -1.00 9.56
C PHE A 86 8.23 0.28 9.02
N ALA A 87 7.07 0.14 8.37
CA ALA A 87 6.42 1.26 7.69
C ALA A 87 5.88 2.33 8.67
N GLY A 88 5.47 1.96 9.89
CA GLY A 88 4.74 2.84 10.81
C GLY A 88 5.50 3.36 12.04
N LEU A 89 6.80 3.06 12.20
CA LEU A 89 7.58 3.39 13.41
C LEU A 89 8.77 4.32 13.12
N ASP A 90 8.84 4.85 11.89
CA ASP A 90 9.91 5.75 11.52
C ASP A 90 9.70 7.14 12.14
N ALA A 91 10.70 7.62 12.87
CA ALA A 91 10.74 8.96 13.45
C ALA A 91 10.65 10.07 12.37
N ALA A 92 10.95 9.73 11.11
CA ALA A 92 10.84 10.65 9.97
C ALA A 92 9.42 10.81 9.39
N GLY A 93 8.42 10.08 9.91
CA GLY A 93 7.03 10.26 9.46
C GLY A 93 6.81 9.93 7.98
N PHE A 94 7.49 8.90 7.46
CA PHE A 94 7.49 8.55 6.04
C PHE A 94 6.08 8.36 5.45
N LEU A 95 5.15 7.78 6.21
CA LEU A 95 3.76 7.60 5.76
C LEU A 95 2.98 8.92 5.66
N SER A 96 3.30 9.89 6.51
CA SER A 96 2.67 11.21 6.58
C SER A 96 3.45 12.29 5.81
N ALA A 97 4.62 11.96 5.27
CA ALA A 97 5.43 12.88 4.50
C ALA A 97 4.72 13.19 3.17
N PRO A 98 4.78 14.45 2.71
CA PRO A 98 4.25 14.82 1.40
C PRO A 98 4.94 14.01 0.30
N GLY A 99 4.13 13.35 -0.53
CA GLY A 99 4.54 12.67 -1.75
C GLY A 99 4.83 13.66 -2.89
N LEU A 100 4.83 13.19 -4.14
CA LEU A 100 5.15 14.03 -5.29
C LEU A 100 4.22 15.27 -5.37
N ALA A 101 4.83 16.43 -5.59
CA ALA A 101 4.16 17.74 -5.65
C ALA A 101 3.35 18.12 -4.40
N GLY A 102 3.51 17.39 -3.29
CA GLY A 102 2.74 17.58 -2.08
C GLY A 102 1.28 17.17 -2.17
N ALA A 103 0.77 16.59 -3.26
CA ALA A 103 -0.68 16.38 -3.42
C ALA A 103 -1.26 15.19 -2.60
N TYR A 104 -0.42 14.25 -2.18
CA TYR A 104 -0.83 13.02 -1.52
C TYR A 104 0.26 12.49 -0.58
N PRO A 105 -0.06 11.68 0.43
CA PRO A 105 0.94 11.09 1.32
C PRO A 105 1.89 10.17 0.55
N ALA A 106 3.16 10.09 0.95
CA ALA A 106 4.14 9.21 0.29
C ALA A 106 3.75 7.71 0.29
N ALA A 107 2.71 7.34 1.06
CA ALA A 107 2.07 6.03 1.03
C ALA A 107 1.41 5.64 -0.30
N THR A 108 1.04 6.60 -1.17
CA THR A 108 0.13 6.34 -2.29
C THR A 108 0.74 6.39 -3.70
N LEU A 109 1.88 7.08 -3.96
CA LEU A 109 2.56 6.97 -5.27
C LEU A 109 4.05 7.43 -5.26
N PRO A 110 5.03 6.51 -5.35
CA PRO A 110 6.47 6.85 -5.34
C PRO A 110 7.23 6.56 -6.65
N LEU A 111 6.54 6.18 -7.74
CA LEU A 111 7.18 5.69 -8.98
C LEU A 111 7.85 6.78 -9.84
N LEU A 112 7.81 8.05 -9.42
CA LEU A 112 8.51 9.14 -10.07
C LEU A 112 9.69 9.61 -9.21
N PRO A 113 10.83 9.99 -9.83
CA PRO A 113 12.00 10.42 -9.10
C PRO A 113 11.64 11.59 -8.17
N LYS A 114 12.07 11.52 -6.89
CA LYS A 114 11.89 12.56 -5.86
C LYS A 114 12.58 13.90 -6.20
N THR A 115 13.22 14.00 -7.36
CA THR A 115 13.85 15.23 -7.83
C THR A 115 12.80 16.18 -8.37
N PRO A 116 12.77 17.45 -7.95
CA PRO A 116 12.09 18.49 -8.72
C PRO A 116 12.82 18.55 -10.07
N LEU A 117 12.21 17.99 -11.11
CA LEU A 117 12.66 18.24 -12.47
C LEU A 117 12.39 19.72 -12.73
N LEU A 118 13.49 20.48 -12.78
CA LEU A 118 13.72 21.74 -13.47
C LEU A 118 12.47 22.53 -13.89
N TYR A 119 12.38 23.75 -13.34
CA TYR A 119 11.68 24.91 -13.90
C TYR A 119 11.53 24.84 -15.43
N ILE A 120 10.28 24.66 -15.88
CA ILE A 120 9.72 25.37 -17.03
C ILE A 120 8.26 25.68 -16.72
#